data_AF-A0A954Z3X5-F1
#
_entry.id   AF-A0A954Z3X5-F1
#
_cell.length_a   1.000
_cell.length_b   1.000
_cell.length_c   1.000
_cell.angle_alpha   90.00
_cell.angle_beta   90.00
_cell.angle_gamma   90.00
#
_symmetry.space_group_name_H-M   'P 1'
#
loop_
_entity.id
_entity.type
_entity.pdbx_description
1 polymer ?
#
loop_
_entity_poly.entity_id
_entity_poly.type
_entity_poly.pdbx_seq_one_letter_code
_entity_poly.pdbx_strand_id
1 'polypeptide(L)'
;MSDDTRPAEVASGPPRKRVARAVSPAMRKLLVFVFGVTALLGANSAYLAAVTFAEWWRSETYQNLFYQYMFLAHLALGLVLIVPFIVFGFVHMAATRDRRNRRAVKIGYALFIVSIVVLATGLALMRVGGFDLKQATVRQAVYWLHVLCPLAALWLYWLHRLAGARIKWRLGLSYAAFTAVAVAAAVWFQAQDPRNWFAVGPESGVKYFEPSLTRTASGNFIPAESLMADKYCAECHEDVHAQWQDSVHRFSSFNNPPYLASILESREVVLQRDGDVHAARFCAGCHDPVPFLSGAFDDPDFDMLSHTTSQAGITCTACHAITHVNSTRGNGDYTIEEPQHYP
;
A
#
# COMPACT_ATOMS: atom_id res chain seq x y z
N MET A 1 62.66 -55.68 50.94
CA MET A 1 61.74 -56.20 49.91
C MET A 1 60.52 -56.74 50.65
N SER A 2 59.30 -56.27 50.44
CA SER A 2 58.69 -55.87 49.18
C SER A 2 57.55 -54.87 49.42
N ASP A 3 57.51 -53.92 48.50
CA ASP A 3 56.54 -52.87 48.25
C ASP A 3 55.13 -53.45 47.99
N ASP A 4 54.09 -52.94 48.65
CA ASP A 4 52.70 -53.10 48.22
C ASP A 4 51.92 -51.81 48.50
N THR A 5 52.32 -50.74 47.81
CA THR A 5 51.52 -49.52 47.69
C THR A 5 50.59 -49.65 46.49
N ARG A 6 49.34 -50.10 46.73
CA ARG A 6 48.29 -50.08 45.71
C ARG A 6 47.93 -48.62 45.37
N PRO A 7 47.93 -48.21 44.09
CA PRO A 7 47.44 -46.90 43.71
C PRO A 7 45.93 -46.82 43.92
N ALA A 8 45.46 -45.79 44.61
CA ALA A 8 44.04 -45.47 44.72
C ALA A 8 43.48 -45.17 43.32
N GLU A 9 42.51 -45.97 42.90
CA GLU A 9 41.80 -45.83 41.64
C GLU A 9 41.00 -44.52 41.66
N VAL A 10 41.48 -43.52 40.93
CA VAL A 10 40.80 -42.23 40.76
C VAL A 10 39.56 -42.48 39.91
N ALA A 11 38.41 -42.60 40.58
CA ALA A 11 37.11 -42.72 39.92
C ALA A 11 36.91 -41.52 38.97
N SER A 12 36.97 -41.80 37.66
CA SER A 12 36.66 -40.82 36.63
C SER A 12 35.18 -40.44 36.75
N GLY A 13 34.90 -39.23 37.23
CA GLY A 13 33.54 -38.71 37.33
C GLY A 13 32.79 -38.81 35.98
N PRO A 14 31.46 -38.93 36.00
CA PRO A 14 30.67 -39.18 34.79
C PRO A 14 30.95 -38.10 33.72
N PRO A 15 31.01 -38.48 32.43
CA PRO A 15 31.36 -37.55 31.36
C PRO A 15 30.38 -36.38 31.38
N ARG A 16 30.89 -35.17 31.63
CA ARG A 16 30.11 -33.93 31.56
C ARG A 16 29.48 -33.86 30.16
N LYS A 17 28.18 -34.15 30.06
CA LYS A 17 27.41 -34.00 28.81
C LYS A 17 27.69 -32.60 28.25
N ARG A 18 28.40 -32.52 27.12
CA ARG A 18 28.63 -31.25 26.42
C ARG A 18 27.27 -30.68 26.07
N VAL A 19 26.89 -29.59 26.72
CA VAL A 19 25.62 -28.91 26.47
C VAL A 19 25.61 -28.48 25.00
N ALA A 20 24.68 -29.05 24.22
CA ALA A 20 24.52 -28.70 22.82
C ALA A 20 24.30 -27.18 22.68
N ARG A 21 24.94 -26.58 21.66
CA ARG A 21 24.77 -25.15 21.35
C ARG A 21 23.29 -24.88 21.07
N ALA A 22 22.76 -23.78 21.59
CA ALA A 22 21.36 -23.38 21.38
C ALA A 22 21.01 -23.15 19.91
N VAL A 23 22.02 -22.82 19.10
CA VAL A 23 21.92 -22.53 17.68
C VAL A 23 23.07 -23.27 17.00
N SER A 24 22.74 -24.26 16.19
CA SER A 24 23.71 -25.00 15.36
C SER A 24 24.24 -24.11 14.21
N PRO A 25 25.32 -24.50 13.50
CA PRO A 25 25.81 -23.74 12.35
C PRO A 25 24.75 -23.53 11.24
N ALA A 26 23.93 -24.55 10.96
CA ALA A 26 22.82 -24.45 10.01
C ALA A 26 21.74 -23.46 10.51
N MET A 27 21.36 -23.58 11.79
CA MET A 27 20.40 -22.68 12.42
C MET A 27 20.90 -21.23 12.50
N ARG A 28 22.23 -21.02 12.52
CA ARG A 28 22.80 -19.68 12.46
C ARG A 28 22.58 -19.03 11.11
N LYS A 29 22.70 -19.78 10.00
CA LYS A 29 22.41 -19.26 8.66
C LYS A 29 20.94 -18.86 8.55
N LEU A 30 20.05 -19.74 9.01
CA LEU A 30 18.60 -19.46 9.06
C LEU A 30 18.30 -18.21 9.92
N LEU A 31 18.93 -18.08 11.09
CA LEU A 31 18.75 -16.91 11.96
C LEU A 31 19.22 -15.61 11.29
N VAL A 32 20.35 -15.64 10.57
CA VAL A 32 20.83 -14.47 9.83
C VAL A 32 19.84 -14.09 8.72
N PHE A 33 19.31 -15.08 8.00
CA PHE A 33 18.26 -14.86 7.00
C PHE A 33 17.01 -14.23 7.63
N VAL A 34 16.48 -14.82 8.71
CA VAL A 34 15.33 -14.29 9.46
C VAL A 34 15.58 -12.85 9.89
N PHE A 35 16.72 -12.55 10.49
CA PHE A 35 17.05 -11.18 10.89
C PHE A 35 17.18 -10.22 9.71
N GLY A 36 17.72 -10.66 8.57
CA GLY A 36 17.81 -9.85 7.36
C GLY A 36 16.42 -9.47 6.85
N VAL A 37 15.52 -10.44 6.71
CA VAL A 37 14.13 -10.20 6.27
C VAL A 37 13.37 -9.35 7.28
N THR A 38 13.52 -9.60 8.59
CA THR A 38 12.93 -8.76 9.65
C THR A 38 13.48 -7.32 9.62
N ALA A 39 14.76 -7.11 9.26
CA ALA A 39 15.34 -5.77 9.09
C ALA A 39 14.67 -4.99 7.96
N LEU A 40 14.50 -5.65 6.81
CA LEU A 40 13.83 -5.08 5.64
C LEU A 40 12.36 -4.77 5.96
N LEU A 41 11.64 -5.71 6.58
CA LEU A 41 10.27 -5.50 7.04
C LEU A 41 10.17 -4.35 8.03
N GLY A 42 11.08 -4.26 9.01
CA GLY A 42 11.08 -3.19 9.99
C GLY A 42 11.30 -1.81 9.35
N ALA A 43 12.23 -1.70 8.41
CA ALA A 43 12.44 -0.46 7.65
C ALA A 43 11.23 -0.10 6.79
N ASN A 44 10.68 -1.08 6.09
CA ASN A 44 9.50 -0.90 5.26
C ASN A 44 8.27 -0.49 6.08
N SER A 45 7.99 -1.13 7.21
CA SER A 45 6.91 -0.75 8.13
C SER A 45 7.11 0.64 8.72
N ALA A 46 8.34 1.02 9.06
CA ALA A 46 8.64 2.36 9.56
C ALA A 46 8.35 3.44 8.50
N TYR A 47 8.69 3.18 7.23
CA TYR A 47 8.34 4.03 6.11
C TYR A 47 6.81 4.13 5.93
N LEU A 48 6.09 3.00 5.84
CA LEU A 48 4.64 3.00 5.67
C LEU A 48 3.91 3.73 6.81
N ALA A 49 4.38 3.53 8.04
CA ALA A 49 3.87 4.24 9.21
C ALA A 49 4.16 5.74 9.17
N ALA A 50 5.34 6.15 8.68
CA ALA A 50 5.70 7.56 8.55
C ALA A 50 4.79 8.30 7.54
N VAL A 51 4.49 7.67 6.40
CA VAL A 51 3.54 8.24 5.42
C VAL A 51 2.14 8.33 6.01
N THR A 52 1.64 7.23 6.60
CA THR A 52 0.31 7.18 7.22
C THR A 52 0.17 8.23 8.33
N PHE A 53 1.23 8.43 9.12
CA PHE A 53 1.27 9.47 10.16
C PHE A 53 1.25 10.88 9.56
N ALA A 54 2.00 11.11 8.48
CA ALA A 54 2.00 12.40 7.78
C ALA A 54 0.61 12.73 7.22
N GLU A 55 -0.07 11.73 6.63
CA GLU A 55 -1.44 11.89 6.12
C GLU A 55 -2.42 12.25 7.25
N TRP A 56 -2.36 11.51 8.36
CA TRP A 56 -3.18 11.80 9.54
C TRP A 56 -2.92 13.21 10.11
N TRP A 57 -1.66 13.63 10.16
CA TRP A 57 -1.28 14.93 10.70
C TRP A 57 -1.68 16.10 9.80
N ARG A 58 -1.61 15.92 8.47
CA ARG A 58 -1.88 16.97 7.48
C ARG A 58 -3.30 16.96 6.93
N SER A 59 -4.07 15.89 7.18
CA SER A 59 -5.39 15.66 6.56
C SER A 59 -5.32 15.68 5.02
N GLU A 60 -4.20 15.20 4.49
CA GLU A 60 -3.84 15.19 3.07
C GLU A 60 -3.40 13.77 2.71
N THR A 61 -3.74 13.28 1.51
CA THR A 61 -3.29 11.97 1.02
C THR A 61 -1.88 12.06 0.44
N TYR A 62 -0.95 11.20 0.87
CA TYR A 62 0.45 11.12 0.43
C TYR A 62 0.83 9.73 -0.11
N GLN A 63 -0.13 8.81 -0.23
CA GLN A 63 0.07 7.48 -0.81
C GLN A 63 0.24 7.56 -2.33
N ASN A 64 1.47 7.41 -2.81
CA ASN A 64 1.79 7.35 -4.24
C ASN A 64 2.13 5.95 -4.73
N LEU A 65 2.49 5.83 -6.02
CA LEU A 65 2.93 4.58 -6.63
C LEU A 65 4.08 3.93 -5.84
N PHE A 66 5.04 4.72 -5.35
CA PHE A 66 6.13 4.19 -4.51
C PHE A 66 5.61 3.62 -3.18
N TYR A 67 4.67 4.29 -2.52
CA TYR A 67 3.98 3.74 -1.35
C TYR A 67 3.31 2.40 -1.67
N GLN A 68 2.64 2.27 -2.82
CA GLN A 68 2.00 1.02 -3.22
C GLN A 68 2.99 -0.12 -3.43
N TYR A 69 4.13 0.15 -4.07
CA TYR A 69 5.21 -0.83 -4.17
C TYR A 69 5.80 -1.19 -2.81
N MET A 70 5.93 -0.23 -1.89
CA MET A 70 6.38 -0.53 -0.52
C MET A 70 5.35 -1.36 0.24
N PHE A 71 4.06 -1.13 0.06
CA PHE A 71 3.01 -1.97 0.64
C PHE A 71 3.07 -3.39 0.07
N LEU A 72 3.21 -3.54 -1.25
CA LEU A 72 3.41 -4.84 -1.89
C LEU A 72 4.67 -5.55 -1.38
N ALA A 73 5.78 -4.81 -1.23
CA ALA A 73 7.01 -5.34 -0.65
C ALA A 73 6.81 -5.79 0.79
N HIS A 74 5.98 -5.10 1.59
CA HIS A 74 5.60 -5.52 2.94
C HIS A 74 4.95 -6.91 2.92
N LEU A 75 3.96 -7.10 2.03
CA LEU A 75 3.25 -8.37 1.87
C LEU A 75 4.20 -9.49 1.44
N ALA A 76 5.00 -9.26 0.40
CA ALA A 76 5.94 -10.25 -0.13
C ALA A 76 7.01 -10.65 0.90
N LEU A 77 7.63 -9.68 1.57
CA LEU A 77 8.62 -9.94 2.62
C LEU A 77 7.98 -10.66 3.83
N GLY A 78 6.75 -10.30 4.17
CA GLY A 78 5.97 -10.96 5.21
C GLY A 78 5.77 -12.44 4.91
N LEU A 79 5.31 -12.76 3.70
CA LEU A 79 5.13 -14.15 3.24
C LEU A 79 6.45 -14.94 3.25
N VAL A 80 7.53 -14.33 2.77
CA VAL A 80 8.87 -14.94 2.78
C VAL A 80 9.37 -15.22 4.21
N LEU A 81 9.00 -14.39 5.19
CA LEU A 81 9.43 -14.56 6.58
C LEU A 81 8.74 -15.73 7.30
N ILE A 82 7.49 -16.04 6.96
CA ILE A 82 6.63 -16.97 7.72
C ILE A 82 7.32 -18.32 7.97
N VAL A 83 7.64 -19.05 6.90
CA VAL A 83 8.18 -20.42 7.02
C VAL A 83 9.55 -20.44 7.72
N PRO A 84 10.54 -19.63 7.30
CA PRO A 84 11.85 -19.56 7.97
C PRO A 84 11.75 -19.22 9.45
N PHE A 85 10.88 -18.27 9.82
CA PHE A 85 10.69 -17.87 11.21
C PHE A 85 10.06 -18.99 12.04
N ILE A 86 9.00 -19.63 11.54
CA ILE A 86 8.32 -20.74 12.23
C ILE A 86 9.28 -21.91 12.44
N VAL A 87 9.99 -22.33 11.40
CA VAL A 87 11.00 -23.39 11.47
C VAL A 87 12.08 -23.04 12.48
N PHE A 88 12.60 -21.80 12.44
CA PHE A 88 13.59 -21.34 13.40
C PHE A 88 13.07 -21.44 14.83
N GLY A 89 11.88 -20.92 15.10
CA GLY A 89 11.26 -20.88 16.41
C GLY A 89 11.06 -22.28 17.02
N PHE A 90 10.43 -23.20 16.28
CA PHE A 90 10.19 -24.56 16.77
C PHE A 90 11.48 -25.33 17.04
N VAL A 91 12.46 -25.30 16.12
CA VAL A 91 13.74 -25.98 16.31
C VAL A 91 14.51 -25.37 17.47
N HIS A 92 14.50 -24.04 17.62
CA HIS A 92 15.14 -23.36 18.73
C HIS A 92 14.51 -23.70 20.08
N MET A 93 13.17 -23.74 20.17
CA MET A 93 12.44 -24.15 21.37
C MET A 93 12.75 -25.60 21.76
N ALA A 94 12.69 -26.53 20.80
CA ALA A 94 13.01 -27.94 21.02
C ALA A 94 14.45 -28.13 21.56
N ALA A 95 15.41 -27.40 20.98
CA ALA A 95 16.82 -27.45 21.40
C ALA A 95 17.09 -26.81 22.76
N THR A 96 16.17 -25.99 23.29
CA THR A 96 16.40 -25.19 24.51
C THR A 96 15.43 -25.48 25.66
N ARG A 97 14.39 -26.31 25.44
CA ARG A 97 13.34 -26.62 26.43
C ARG A 97 13.85 -27.12 27.79
N ASP A 98 14.96 -27.87 27.78
CA ASP A 98 15.53 -28.51 28.97
C ASP A 98 16.66 -27.67 29.62
N ARG A 99 16.85 -26.42 29.18
CA ARG A 99 17.87 -25.54 29.76
C ARG A 99 17.50 -25.09 31.16
N ARG A 100 18.52 -25.03 32.04
CA ARG A 100 18.40 -24.64 33.45
C ARG A 100 17.88 -23.21 33.66
N ASN A 101 18.17 -22.29 32.73
CA ASN A 101 17.65 -20.92 32.77
C ASN A 101 16.18 -20.86 32.31
N ARG A 102 15.27 -21.22 33.21
CA ARG A 102 13.82 -21.26 32.94
C ARG A 102 13.24 -19.88 32.59
N ARG A 103 13.83 -18.78 33.10
CA ARG A 103 13.37 -17.42 32.79
C ARG A 103 13.55 -17.10 31.30
N ALA A 104 14.75 -17.34 30.75
CA ALA A 104 15.02 -17.11 29.33
C ALA A 104 14.13 -17.98 28.42
N VAL A 105 13.88 -19.25 28.80
CA VAL A 105 12.99 -20.16 28.07
C VAL A 105 11.55 -19.65 28.05
N LYS A 106 10.98 -19.24 29.20
CA LYS A 106 9.61 -18.71 29.30
C LYS A 106 9.43 -17.41 28.48
N ILE A 107 10.40 -16.49 28.55
CA ILE A 107 10.36 -15.26 27.73
C ILE A 107 10.46 -15.62 26.25
N GLY A 108 11.26 -16.62 25.88
CA GLY A 108 11.36 -17.12 24.50
C GLY A 108 10.03 -17.67 23.99
N TYR A 109 9.27 -18.40 24.81
CA TYR A 109 7.93 -18.87 24.44
C TYR A 109 6.95 -17.73 24.26
N ALA A 110 6.95 -16.75 25.18
CA ALA A 110 6.12 -15.55 25.05
C ALA A 110 6.44 -14.77 23.76
N LEU A 111 7.74 -14.57 23.46
CA LEU A 111 8.18 -13.93 22.22
C LEU A 111 7.69 -14.70 20.98
N PHE A 112 7.82 -16.02 20.98
CA PHE A 112 7.36 -16.85 19.86
C PHE A 112 5.85 -16.72 19.67
N ILE A 113 5.06 -16.82 20.73
CA ILE A 113 3.59 -16.66 20.67
C ILE A 113 3.21 -15.29 20.10
N VAL A 114 3.78 -14.20 20.62
CA VAL A 114 3.51 -12.84 20.11
C VAL A 114 3.91 -12.72 18.64
N SER A 115 5.03 -13.32 18.24
CA SER A 115 5.46 -13.31 16.84
C SER A 115 4.51 -14.11 15.93
N ILE A 116 3.96 -15.23 16.41
CA ILE A 116 2.91 -15.97 15.69
C ILE A 116 1.65 -15.11 15.54
N VAL A 117 1.28 -14.33 16.56
CA VAL A 117 0.16 -13.38 16.44
C VAL A 117 0.44 -12.34 15.35
N VAL A 118 1.66 -11.78 15.26
CA VAL A 118 2.04 -10.86 14.16
C VAL A 118 1.88 -11.52 12.79
N LEU A 119 2.39 -12.75 12.60
CA LEU A 119 2.28 -13.47 11.33
C LEU A 119 0.83 -13.81 10.98
N ALA A 120 0.05 -14.29 11.95
CA ALA A 120 -1.34 -14.66 11.77
C ALA A 120 -2.21 -13.44 11.45
N THR A 121 -1.98 -12.32 12.14
CA THR A 121 -2.67 -11.04 11.87
C THR A 121 -2.29 -10.47 10.52
N GLY A 122 -1.03 -10.61 10.09
CA GLY A 122 -0.59 -10.20 8.74
C GLY A 122 -1.32 -10.98 7.65
N LEU A 123 -1.39 -12.31 7.78
CA LEU A 123 -2.19 -13.16 6.89
C LEU A 123 -3.69 -12.81 6.97
N ALA A 124 -4.21 -12.55 8.17
CA ALA A 124 -5.60 -12.22 8.40
C ALA A 124 -6.04 -10.90 7.71
N LEU A 125 -5.11 -9.97 7.51
CA LEU A 125 -5.35 -8.68 6.86
C LEU A 125 -5.18 -8.72 5.33
N MET A 126 -4.65 -9.81 4.77
CA MET A 126 -4.57 -9.96 3.32
C MET A 126 -5.98 -10.07 2.73
N ARG A 127 -6.20 -9.39 1.60
CA ARG A 127 -7.43 -9.46 0.81
C ARG A 127 -7.18 -10.22 -0.48
N VAL A 128 -7.09 -11.54 -0.42
CA VAL A 128 -6.75 -12.37 -1.59
C VAL A 128 -7.64 -13.61 -1.64
N GLY A 129 -8.17 -13.93 -2.82
CA GLY A 129 -8.86 -15.20 -3.06
C GLY A 129 -10.12 -15.44 -2.22
N GLY A 130 -10.90 -14.39 -1.95
CA GLY A 130 -12.12 -14.46 -1.12
C GLY A 130 -11.87 -14.46 0.39
N PHE A 131 -10.61 -14.41 0.82
CA PHE A 131 -10.23 -14.20 2.20
C PHE A 131 -10.22 -12.68 2.48
N ASP A 132 -11.27 -12.17 3.12
CA ASP A 132 -11.38 -10.76 3.55
C ASP A 132 -12.19 -10.66 4.85
N LEU A 133 -11.65 -9.90 5.81
CA LEU A 133 -12.35 -9.54 7.04
C LEU A 133 -13.37 -8.43 6.74
N LYS A 134 -14.58 -8.85 6.35
CA LYS A 134 -15.70 -7.95 6.01
C LYS A 134 -16.21 -7.15 7.21
N GLN A 135 -16.18 -7.73 8.42
CA GLN A 135 -16.63 -7.04 9.63
C GLN A 135 -15.60 -5.97 10.07
N ALA A 136 -16.02 -4.70 10.04
CA ALA A 136 -15.15 -3.56 10.30
C ALA A 136 -14.47 -3.61 11.68
N THR A 137 -15.20 -3.99 12.72
CA THR A 137 -14.68 -4.09 14.10
C THR A 137 -13.58 -5.15 14.24
N VAL A 138 -13.80 -6.33 13.65
CA VAL A 138 -12.82 -7.42 13.64
C VAL A 138 -11.57 -7.00 12.87
N ARG A 139 -11.75 -6.43 11.68
CA ARG A 139 -10.62 -5.94 10.86
C ARG A 139 -9.79 -4.89 11.60
N GLN A 140 -10.45 -3.94 12.27
CA GLN A 140 -9.77 -2.91 13.06
C GLN A 140 -9.01 -3.49 14.24
N ALA A 141 -9.59 -4.47 14.95
CA ALA A 141 -8.90 -5.16 16.04
C ALA A 141 -7.65 -5.92 15.56
N VAL A 142 -7.77 -6.66 14.45
CA VAL A 142 -6.65 -7.39 13.82
C VAL A 142 -5.57 -6.42 13.35
N TYR A 143 -5.95 -5.28 12.75
CA TYR A 143 -5.02 -4.22 12.36
C TYR A 143 -4.21 -3.70 13.55
N TRP A 144 -4.87 -3.33 14.64
CA TRP A 144 -4.15 -2.83 15.82
C TRP A 144 -3.27 -3.89 16.48
N LEU A 145 -3.70 -5.16 16.49
CA LEU A 145 -2.82 -6.26 16.92
C LEU A 145 -1.58 -6.34 16.03
N HIS A 146 -1.74 -6.25 14.71
CA HIS A 146 -0.62 -6.30 13.77
C HIS A 146 0.37 -5.14 13.95
N VAL A 147 -0.12 -3.96 14.35
CA VAL A 147 0.70 -2.77 14.63
C VAL A 147 1.37 -2.82 16.00
N LEU A 148 0.67 -3.27 17.05
CA LEU A 148 1.17 -3.21 18.43
C LEU A 148 2.01 -4.44 18.84
N CYS A 149 1.69 -5.63 18.32
CA CYS A 149 2.43 -6.86 18.65
C CYS A 149 3.92 -6.82 18.26
N PRO A 150 4.34 -6.19 17.15
CA PRO A 150 5.77 -6.01 16.85
C PRO A 150 6.52 -5.22 17.93
N LEU A 151 5.91 -4.21 18.54
CA LEU A 151 6.51 -3.46 19.66
C LEU A 151 6.71 -4.37 20.87
N ALA A 152 5.70 -5.19 21.19
CA ALA A 152 5.80 -6.19 22.24
C ALA A 152 6.86 -7.26 21.92
N ALA A 153 6.99 -7.69 20.66
CA ALA A 153 8.01 -8.64 20.22
C ALA A 153 9.42 -8.07 20.37
N LEU A 154 9.65 -6.80 20.01
CA LEU A 154 10.94 -6.11 20.21
C LEU A 154 11.30 -6.05 21.70
N TRP A 155 10.35 -5.68 22.55
CA TRP A 155 10.54 -5.66 24.00
C TRP A 155 10.85 -7.05 24.58
N LEU A 156 10.07 -8.07 24.19
CA LEU A 156 10.29 -9.45 24.64
C LEU A 156 11.61 -10.02 24.13
N TYR A 157 12.04 -9.66 22.91
CA TYR A 157 13.35 -10.02 22.39
C TYR A 157 14.48 -9.40 23.21
N TRP A 158 14.35 -8.12 23.57
CA TRP A 158 15.31 -7.45 24.47
C TRP A 158 15.42 -8.17 25.82
N LEU A 159 14.28 -8.47 26.46
CA LEU A 159 14.23 -9.23 27.70
C LEU A 159 14.81 -10.65 27.56
N HIS A 160 14.52 -11.33 26.44
CA HIS A 160 15.04 -12.67 26.16
C HIS A 160 16.58 -12.66 26.08
N ARG A 161 17.16 -11.62 25.48
CA ARG A 161 18.62 -11.46 25.39
C ARG A 161 19.26 -10.99 26.70
N LEU A 162 18.58 -10.16 27.49
CA LEU A 162 19.03 -9.79 28.84
C LEU A 162 19.07 -11.00 29.78
N ALA A 163 18.04 -11.85 29.74
CA ALA A 163 17.99 -13.07 30.53
C ALA A 163 18.92 -14.18 30.01
N GLY A 164 19.35 -14.10 28.74
CA GLY A 164 20.13 -15.12 28.04
C GLY A 164 21.54 -14.67 27.68
N ALA A 165 21.88 -14.75 26.39
CA ALA A 165 23.20 -14.33 25.90
C ALA A 165 23.22 -12.81 25.65
N ARG A 166 24.31 -12.15 26.06
CA ARG A 166 24.48 -10.69 25.93
C ARG A 166 24.20 -10.20 24.50
N ILE A 167 23.58 -9.03 24.40
CA ILE A 167 23.33 -8.35 23.12
C ILE A 167 24.67 -7.91 22.54
N LYS A 168 24.87 -8.19 21.26
CA LYS A 168 26.02 -7.66 20.53
C LYS A 168 25.64 -6.27 20.01
N TRP A 169 25.82 -5.25 20.84
CA TRP A 169 25.42 -3.87 20.54
C TRP A 169 25.94 -3.34 19.21
N ARG A 170 27.13 -3.76 18.76
CA ARG A 170 27.64 -3.42 17.42
C ARG A 170 26.69 -3.87 16.31
N LEU A 171 26.18 -5.10 16.36
CA LEU A 171 25.20 -5.58 15.38
C LEU A 171 23.85 -4.86 15.51
N GLY A 172 23.43 -4.53 16.73
CA GLY A 172 22.22 -3.75 16.97
C GLY A 172 22.30 -2.33 16.39
N LEU A 173 23.45 -1.67 16.56
CA LEU A 173 23.73 -0.37 15.97
C LEU A 173 23.80 -0.43 14.44
N SER A 174 24.46 -1.46 13.88
CA SER A 174 24.47 -1.67 12.42
C SER A 174 23.07 -1.89 11.86
N TYR A 175 22.22 -2.65 12.57
CA TYR A 175 20.82 -2.85 12.20
C TYR A 175 20.05 -1.51 12.23
N ALA A 176 20.15 -0.76 13.33
CA ALA A 176 19.45 0.51 13.48
C ALA A 176 19.90 1.53 12.42
N ALA A 177 21.20 1.61 12.14
CA ALA A 177 21.75 2.46 11.08
C ALA A 177 21.24 2.06 9.69
N PHE A 178 21.23 0.76 9.38
CA PHE A 178 20.67 0.26 8.12
C PHE A 178 19.19 0.63 7.98
N THR A 179 18.38 0.39 9.02
CA THR A 179 16.96 0.74 9.03
C THR A 179 16.75 2.24 8.83
N ALA A 180 17.52 3.09 9.52
CA ALA A 180 17.42 4.55 9.38
C ALA A 180 17.77 5.01 7.95
N VAL A 181 18.85 4.48 7.36
CA VAL A 181 19.24 4.78 5.98
C VAL A 181 18.19 4.30 4.97
N ALA A 182 17.66 3.09 5.15
CA ALA A 182 16.62 2.54 4.27
C ALA A 182 15.33 3.37 4.33
N VAL A 183 14.90 3.80 5.52
CA VAL A 183 13.74 4.68 5.68
C VAL A 183 14.01 6.05 5.05
N ALA A 184 15.19 6.65 5.28
CA ALA A 184 15.54 7.93 4.68
C ALA A 184 15.59 7.85 3.14
N ALA A 185 16.12 6.77 2.58
CA ALA A 185 16.11 6.52 1.14
C ALA A 185 14.68 6.37 0.62
N ALA A 186 13.83 5.60 1.30
CA ALA A 186 12.43 5.43 0.90
C ALA A 186 11.65 6.75 0.93
N VAL A 187 11.84 7.57 1.97
CA VAL A 187 11.26 8.92 2.05
C VAL A 187 11.79 9.82 0.93
N TRP A 188 13.10 9.75 0.64
CA TRP A 188 13.70 10.50 -0.46
C TRP A 188 13.12 10.11 -1.82
N PHE A 189 12.95 8.81 -2.10
CA PHE A 189 12.31 8.30 -3.31
C PHE A 189 10.85 8.74 -3.41
N GLN A 190 10.09 8.70 -2.31
CA GLN A 190 8.73 9.22 -2.30
C GLN A 190 8.68 10.71 -2.63
N ALA A 191 9.65 11.50 -2.15
CA ALA A 191 9.75 12.91 -2.44
C ALA A 191 10.20 13.23 -3.89
N GLN A 192 10.61 12.22 -4.67
CA GLN A 192 10.88 12.37 -6.10
C GLN A 192 9.62 12.20 -6.98
N ASP A 193 8.43 12.02 -6.37
CA ASP A 193 7.18 12.00 -7.12
C ASP A 193 7.02 13.31 -7.90
N PRO A 194 6.94 13.28 -9.25
CA PRO A 194 6.88 14.48 -10.05
C PRO A 194 5.54 15.22 -9.93
N ARG A 195 4.53 14.62 -9.27
CA ARG A 195 3.23 15.23 -9.07
C ARG A 195 3.31 16.35 -8.05
N ASN A 196 2.68 17.47 -8.38
CA ASN A 196 2.39 18.52 -7.43
C ASN A 196 1.12 18.14 -6.68
N TRP A 197 1.30 17.55 -5.50
CA TRP A 197 0.20 17.14 -4.63
C TRP A 197 -0.77 18.30 -4.39
N PHE A 198 -2.07 18.04 -4.56
CA PHE A 198 -3.16 19.01 -4.38
C PHE A 198 -3.06 20.25 -5.28
N ALA A 199 -2.31 20.20 -6.38
CA ALA A 199 -2.27 21.31 -7.33
C ALA A 199 -3.61 21.46 -8.05
N VAL A 200 -4.11 22.68 -8.11
CA VAL A 200 -5.32 23.08 -8.86
C VAL A 200 -5.02 23.29 -10.36
N GLY A 201 -3.76 23.12 -10.76
CA GLY A 201 -3.27 23.37 -12.13
C GLY A 201 -2.99 24.86 -12.43
N PRO A 202 -2.16 25.17 -13.44
CA PRO A 202 -1.81 26.54 -13.80
C PRO A 202 -2.99 27.30 -14.43
N GLU A 203 -3.07 28.62 -14.19
CA GLU A 203 -4.08 29.50 -14.79
C GLU A 203 -4.10 29.45 -16.34
N SER A 204 -2.96 29.18 -16.97
CA SER A 204 -2.87 29.05 -18.43
C SER A 204 -3.69 27.89 -19.01
N GLY A 205 -4.03 26.88 -18.21
CA GLY A 205 -4.83 25.73 -18.64
C GLY A 205 -6.34 25.99 -18.61
N VAL A 206 -6.79 27.01 -17.88
CA VAL A 206 -8.21 27.34 -17.69
C VAL A 206 -8.91 27.59 -19.03
N LYS A 207 -8.23 28.24 -19.98
CA LYS A 207 -8.74 28.54 -21.33
C LYS A 207 -9.20 27.31 -22.13
N TYR A 208 -8.69 26.11 -21.80
CA TYR A 208 -9.06 24.88 -22.51
C TYR A 208 -10.40 24.33 -22.02
N PHE A 209 -10.84 24.71 -20.81
CA PHE A 209 -12.01 24.12 -20.15
C PHE A 209 -13.14 25.14 -19.93
N GLU A 210 -12.85 26.44 -19.95
CA GLU A 210 -13.88 27.49 -19.90
C GLU A 210 -14.94 27.34 -21.00
N PRO A 211 -16.22 27.60 -20.70
CA PRO A 211 -16.75 28.14 -19.44
C PRO A 211 -17.01 27.11 -18.32
N SER A 212 -16.66 25.83 -18.50
CA SER A 212 -16.64 24.90 -17.36
C SER A 212 -15.56 25.32 -16.36
N LEU A 213 -15.79 25.09 -15.07
CA LEU A 213 -14.80 25.35 -14.03
C LEU A 213 -13.88 24.15 -13.78
N THR A 214 -13.99 23.10 -14.60
CA THR A 214 -13.12 21.92 -14.52
C THR A 214 -11.66 22.29 -14.79
N ARG A 215 -10.75 21.75 -13.99
CA ARG A 215 -9.30 21.94 -14.12
C ARG A 215 -8.59 20.60 -14.15
N THR A 216 -7.48 20.54 -14.87
CA THR A 216 -6.54 19.42 -14.77
C THR A 216 -5.34 19.85 -13.93
N ALA A 217 -4.81 18.93 -13.12
CA ALA A 217 -3.66 19.22 -12.25
C ALA A 217 -2.42 19.71 -13.03
N SER A 218 -2.25 19.26 -14.28
CA SER A 218 -1.18 19.69 -15.19
C SER A 218 -1.51 20.96 -15.99
N GLY A 219 -2.79 21.32 -16.10
CA GLY A 219 -3.29 22.34 -17.03
C GLY A 219 -3.34 21.90 -18.49
N ASN A 220 -3.02 20.63 -18.79
CA ASN A 220 -3.09 20.04 -20.11
C ASN A 220 -4.26 19.05 -20.21
N PHE A 221 -4.58 18.59 -21.41
CA PHE A 221 -5.52 17.48 -21.63
C PHE A 221 -4.98 16.17 -21.04
N ILE A 222 -5.91 15.28 -20.68
CA ILE A 222 -5.64 13.93 -20.17
C ILE A 222 -5.93 12.93 -21.29
N PRO A 223 -5.05 11.96 -21.58
CA PRO A 223 -5.31 10.94 -22.58
C PRO A 223 -6.63 10.21 -22.32
N ALA A 224 -7.45 10.06 -23.37
CA ALA A 224 -8.76 9.42 -23.26
C ALA A 224 -8.67 7.97 -22.73
N GLU A 225 -7.61 7.24 -23.11
CA GLU A 225 -7.37 5.87 -22.65
C GLU A 225 -7.24 5.79 -21.13
N SER A 226 -6.53 6.74 -20.51
CA SER A 226 -6.38 6.83 -19.06
C SER A 226 -7.74 7.08 -18.37
N LEU A 227 -8.63 7.84 -19.03
CA LEU A 227 -9.98 8.12 -18.53
C LEU A 227 -11.02 7.04 -18.85
N MET A 228 -10.70 6.03 -19.67
CA MET A 228 -11.61 4.97 -20.11
C MET A 228 -11.20 3.58 -19.58
N ALA A 229 -10.62 3.54 -18.38
CA ALA A 229 -10.06 2.33 -17.79
C ALA A 229 -11.08 1.46 -17.02
N ASP A 230 -12.38 1.55 -17.31
CA ASP A 230 -13.42 0.86 -16.53
C ASP A 230 -13.23 -0.68 -16.50
N LYS A 231 -12.72 -1.26 -17.58
CA LYS A 231 -12.42 -2.71 -17.65
C LYS A 231 -11.35 -3.12 -16.65
N TYR A 232 -10.31 -2.30 -16.50
CA TYR A 232 -9.26 -2.53 -15.50
C TYR A 232 -9.85 -2.52 -14.08
N CYS A 233 -10.76 -1.58 -13.80
CA CYS A 233 -11.46 -1.54 -12.51
C CYS A 233 -12.32 -2.79 -12.30
N ALA A 234 -13.01 -3.27 -13.34
CA ALA A 234 -13.90 -4.44 -13.28
C ALA A 234 -13.18 -5.76 -12.96
N GLU A 235 -11.87 -5.88 -13.23
CA GLU A 235 -11.07 -7.06 -12.88
C GLU A 235 -11.09 -7.34 -11.36
N CYS A 236 -11.17 -6.29 -10.54
CA CYS A 236 -11.22 -6.40 -9.08
C CYS A 236 -12.56 -5.94 -8.46
N HIS A 237 -13.33 -5.12 -9.17
CA HIS A 237 -14.56 -4.48 -8.67
C HIS A 237 -15.77 -4.78 -9.57
N GLU A 238 -15.95 -6.06 -9.91
CA GLU A 238 -17.01 -6.52 -10.82
C GLU A 238 -18.42 -6.10 -10.37
N ASP A 239 -18.70 -6.18 -9.07
CA ASP A 239 -20.01 -5.87 -8.49
C ASP A 239 -20.36 -4.38 -8.56
N VAL A 240 -19.38 -3.50 -8.32
CA VAL A 240 -19.52 -2.05 -8.45
C VAL A 240 -19.61 -1.66 -9.92
N HIS A 241 -18.78 -2.26 -10.78
CA HIS A 241 -18.82 -2.01 -12.21
C HIS A 241 -20.18 -2.41 -12.81
N ALA A 242 -20.74 -3.55 -12.42
CA ALA A 242 -22.07 -3.97 -12.86
C ALA A 242 -23.17 -2.95 -12.48
N GLN A 243 -23.12 -2.40 -11.26
CA GLN A 243 -24.05 -1.34 -10.84
C GLN A 243 -23.83 -0.05 -11.63
N TRP A 244 -22.58 0.32 -11.88
CA TRP A 244 -22.25 1.49 -12.69
C TRP A 244 -22.77 1.37 -14.12
N GLN A 245 -22.63 0.20 -14.76
CA GLN A 245 -23.10 -0.04 -16.14
C GLN A 245 -24.60 0.25 -16.34
N ASP A 246 -25.41 0.11 -15.30
CA ASP A 246 -26.86 0.40 -15.36
C ASP A 246 -27.22 1.80 -14.78
N SER A 247 -26.23 2.61 -14.44
CA SER A 247 -26.43 3.89 -13.73
C SER A 247 -26.59 5.09 -14.67
N VAL A 248 -27.22 6.15 -14.16
CA VAL A 248 -27.31 7.43 -14.87
C VAL A 248 -25.95 8.09 -15.15
N HIS A 249 -24.90 7.73 -14.39
CA HIS A 249 -23.54 8.21 -14.65
C HIS A 249 -22.93 7.54 -15.89
N ARG A 250 -23.16 6.24 -16.08
CA ARG A 250 -22.77 5.55 -17.31
C ARG A 250 -23.48 6.13 -18.53
N PHE A 251 -24.74 6.51 -18.36
CA PHE A 251 -25.58 7.14 -19.38
C PHE A 251 -25.60 8.68 -19.27
N SER A 252 -24.50 9.32 -18.87
CA SER A 252 -24.45 10.78 -18.75
C SER A 252 -24.17 11.50 -20.07
N SER A 253 -23.56 10.81 -21.04
CA SER A 253 -23.02 11.41 -22.27
C SER A 253 -23.96 11.15 -23.46
N PHE A 254 -23.43 11.10 -24.68
CA PHE A 254 -24.20 10.99 -25.93
C PHE A 254 -24.97 9.66 -26.09
N ASN A 255 -24.73 8.69 -25.20
CA ASN A 255 -25.49 7.44 -25.07
C ASN A 255 -26.89 7.61 -24.43
N ASN A 256 -27.26 8.83 -24.05
CA ASN A 256 -28.56 9.18 -23.48
C ASN A 256 -29.36 10.04 -24.45
N PRO A 257 -30.44 9.52 -25.09
CA PRO A 257 -31.12 10.23 -26.17
C PRO A 257 -31.68 11.61 -25.80
N PRO A 258 -32.32 11.83 -24.63
CA PRO A 258 -32.67 13.17 -24.15
C PRO A 258 -31.47 14.14 -24.10
N TYR A 259 -30.36 13.71 -23.52
CA TYR A 259 -29.17 14.56 -23.41
C TYR A 259 -28.57 14.86 -24.79
N LEU A 260 -28.44 13.83 -25.63
CA LEU A 260 -27.97 13.96 -27.01
C LEU A 260 -28.78 14.99 -27.81
N ALA A 261 -30.12 14.95 -27.71
CA ALA A 261 -30.96 15.95 -28.37
C ALA A 261 -30.68 17.37 -27.85
N SER A 262 -30.59 17.55 -26.53
CA SER A 262 -30.32 18.86 -25.92
C SER A 262 -28.96 19.43 -26.30
N ILE A 263 -27.90 18.61 -26.29
CA ILE A 263 -26.54 19.08 -26.59
C ILE A 263 -26.36 19.34 -28.09
N LEU A 264 -27.02 18.57 -28.96
CA LEU A 264 -27.04 18.84 -30.41
C LEU A 264 -27.65 20.20 -30.73
N GLU A 265 -28.86 20.47 -30.21
CA GLU A 265 -29.52 21.76 -30.38
C GLU A 265 -28.67 22.89 -29.76
N SER A 266 -28.13 22.67 -28.56
CA SER A 266 -27.29 23.67 -27.88
C SER A 266 -26.06 24.02 -28.72
N ARG A 267 -25.35 23.01 -29.26
CA ARG A 267 -24.18 23.19 -30.13
C ARG A 267 -24.53 23.94 -31.41
N GLU A 268 -25.64 23.62 -32.05
CA GLU A 268 -26.11 24.33 -33.25
C GLU A 268 -26.41 25.81 -32.94
N VAL A 269 -27.14 26.09 -31.87
CA VAL A 269 -27.51 27.46 -31.48
C VAL A 269 -26.27 28.30 -31.14
N VAL A 270 -25.33 27.75 -30.36
CA VAL A 270 -24.10 28.50 -30.00
C VAL A 270 -23.17 28.67 -31.20
N LEU A 271 -23.09 27.68 -32.09
CA LEU A 271 -22.31 27.79 -33.32
C LEU A 271 -22.84 28.93 -34.21
N GLN A 272 -24.16 29.02 -34.39
CA GLN A 272 -24.79 30.12 -35.14
C GLN A 272 -24.59 31.49 -34.46
N ARG A 273 -24.58 31.54 -33.12
CA ARG A 273 -24.47 32.77 -32.33
C ARG A 273 -23.03 33.30 -32.24
N ASP A 274 -22.08 32.41 -31.94
CA ASP A 274 -20.72 32.75 -31.53
C ASP A 274 -19.66 32.36 -32.56
N GLY A 275 -20.00 31.49 -33.52
CA GLY A 275 -19.06 30.96 -34.52
C GLY A 275 -18.23 29.78 -34.02
N ASP A 276 -18.45 29.32 -32.79
CA ASP A 276 -17.83 28.12 -32.22
C ASP A 276 -18.79 27.41 -31.23
N VAL A 277 -18.36 26.25 -30.72
CA VAL A 277 -19.12 25.43 -29.76
C VAL A 277 -18.59 25.52 -28.33
N HIS A 278 -17.69 26.45 -28.02
CA HIS A 278 -17.01 26.51 -26.72
C HIS A 278 -17.98 26.63 -25.55
N ALA A 279 -19.10 27.35 -25.74
CA ALA A 279 -20.13 27.47 -24.71
C ALA A 279 -20.70 26.10 -24.26
N ALA A 280 -20.66 25.08 -25.12
CA ALA A 280 -21.12 23.73 -24.80
C ALA A 280 -20.21 23.00 -23.79
N ARG A 281 -18.97 23.47 -23.57
CA ARG A 281 -18.08 22.90 -22.52
C ARG A 281 -18.68 23.01 -21.12
N PHE A 282 -19.57 23.98 -20.88
CA PHE A 282 -20.35 24.08 -19.64
C PHE A 282 -21.06 22.76 -19.31
N CYS A 283 -21.63 22.10 -20.30
CA CYS A 283 -22.28 20.80 -20.15
C CYS A 283 -21.25 19.67 -20.00
N ALA A 284 -20.18 19.74 -20.80
CA ALA A 284 -19.18 18.69 -20.93
C ALA A 284 -18.40 18.42 -19.63
N GLY A 285 -18.19 19.44 -18.79
CA GLY A 285 -17.52 19.28 -17.49
C GLY A 285 -18.23 18.32 -16.52
N CYS A 286 -19.53 18.10 -16.71
CA CYS A 286 -20.31 17.15 -15.90
C CYS A 286 -20.75 15.92 -16.71
N HIS A 287 -21.18 16.09 -17.96
CA HIS A 287 -21.80 15.02 -18.75
C HIS A 287 -20.81 14.21 -19.58
N ASP A 288 -19.77 14.85 -20.12
CA ASP A 288 -18.86 14.29 -21.11
C ASP A 288 -17.38 14.41 -20.71
N PRO A 289 -16.99 14.03 -19.48
CA PRO A 289 -15.63 14.29 -18.97
C PRO A 289 -14.54 13.67 -19.86
N VAL A 290 -14.80 12.51 -20.48
CA VAL A 290 -13.80 11.83 -21.32
C VAL A 290 -13.49 12.60 -22.62
N PRO A 291 -14.44 12.86 -23.53
CA PRO A 291 -14.15 13.67 -24.72
C PRO A 291 -13.71 15.09 -24.36
N PHE A 292 -14.22 15.66 -23.26
CA PHE A 292 -13.88 17.01 -22.81
C PHE A 292 -12.42 17.12 -22.37
N LEU A 293 -12.01 16.29 -21.41
CA LEU A 293 -10.67 16.34 -20.83
C LEU A 293 -9.58 15.83 -21.77
N SER A 294 -9.94 15.06 -22.79
CA SER A 294 -9.01 14.62 -23.85
C SER A 294 -8.85 15.63 -24.99
N GLY A 295 -9.66 16.68 -25.01
CA GLY A 295 -9.69 17.69 -26.07
C GLY A 295 -10.48 17.27 -27.31
N ALA A 296 -11.01 16.04 -27.37
CA ALA A 296 -11.81 15.56 -28.49
C ALA A 296 -13.14 16.33 -28.65
N PHE A 297 -13.72 16.83 -27.56
CA PHE A 297 -15.02 17.52 -27.57
C PHE A 297 -15.07 18.79 -28.44
N ASP A 298 -13.92 19.46 -28.57
CA ASP A 298 -13.76 20.69 -29.34
C ASP A 298 -13.32 20.44 -30.78
N ASP A 299 -13.08 19.18 -31.17
CA ASP A 299 -12.83 18.83 -32.56
C ASP A 299 -14.06 19.21 -33.42
N PRO A 300 -13.90 20.06 -34.45
CA PRO A 300 -15.01 20.42 -35.34
C PRO A 300 -15.67 19.20 -36.01
N ASP A 301 -14.90 18.12 -36.21
CA ASP A 301 -15.35 16.88 -36.83
C ASP A 301 -15.71 15.81 -35.76
N PHE A 302 -15.90 16.20 -34.50
CA PHE A 302 -16.24 15.28 -33.42
C PHE A 302 -17.57 14.55 -33.66
N ASP A 303 -17.50 13.25 -33.93
CA ASP A 303 -18.67 12.41 -34.10
C ASP A 303 -19.25 11.98 -32.73
N MET A 304 -20.31 12.66 -32.30
CA MET A 304 -21.03 12.39 -31.06
C MET A 304 -21.69 11.00 -31.00
N LEU A 305 -21.78 10.26 -32.11
CA LEU A 305 -22.40 8.93 -32.15
C LEU A 305 -21.37 7.81 -32.21
N SER A 306 -20.29 7.99 -32.98
CA SER A 306 -19.33 6.91 -33.28
C SER A 306 -17.94 7.10 -32.67
N HIS A 307 -17.58 8.31 -32.23
CA HIS A 307 -16.26 8.54 -31.63
C HIS A 307 -16.08 7.66 -30.40
N THR A 308 -14.88 7.12 -30.19
CA THR A 308 -14.60 6.14 -29.13
C THR A 308 -14.93 6.66 -27.73
N THR A 309 -14.73 7.96 -27.49
CA THR A 309 -15.03 8.63 -26.22
C THR A 309 -16.49 9.06 -26.07
N SER A 310 -17.28 9.08 -27.15
CA SER A 310 -18.64 9.65 -27.14
C SER A 310 -19.61 8.87 -26.24
N GLN A 311 -19.39 7.57 -26.08
CA GLN A 311 -20.27 6.70 -25.31
C GLN A 311 -19.73 6.40 -23.91
N ALA A 312 -18.67 7.10 -23.46
CA ALA A 312 -17.98 6.78 -22.21
C ALA A 312 -18.81 7.13 -20.96
N GLY A 313 -19.57 8.23 -21.00
CA GLY A 313 -20.25 8.76 -19.82
C GLY A 313 -19.26 9.23 -18.75
N ILE A 314 -19.72 9.26 -17.50
CA ILE A 314 -18.87 9.44 -16.33
C ILE A 314 -18.30 8.06 -15.97
N THR A 315 -17.03 7.83 -16.31
CA THR A 315 -16.29 6.60 -16.03
C THR A 315 -15.87 6.52 -14.56
N CYS A 316 -15.38 5.35 -14.14
CA CYS A 316 -14.83 5.13 -12.81
C CYS A 316 -13.70 6.13 -12.53
N THR A 317 -12.77 6.27 -13.48
CA THR A 317 -11.63 7.18 -13.39
C THR A 317 -12.01 8.65 -13.47
N ALA A 318 -13.08 9.02 -14.19
CA ALA A 318 -13.56 10.41 -14.21
C ALA A 318 -13.96 10.91 -12.81
N CYS A 319 -14.50 10.03 -11.94
CA CYS A 319 -14.76 10.37 -10.55
C CYS A 319 -13.55 10.13 -9.64
N HIS A 320 -12.89 8.97 -9.74
CA HIS A 320 -11.87 8.55 -8.79
C HIS A 320 -10.50 9.24 -8.98
N ALA A 321 -10.30 9.97 -10.09
CA ALA A 321 -9.11 10.78 -10.32
C ALA A 321 -9.28 12.26 -9.92
N ILE A 322 -10.45 12.65 -9.40
CA ILE A 322 -10.68 13.99 -8.85
C ILE A 322 -9.88 14.11 -7.54
N THR A 323 -8.95 15.07 -7.50
CA THR A 323 -8.08 15.31 -6.36
C THR A 323 -8.56 16.44 -5.47
N HIS A 324 -9.36 17.35 -6.00
CA HIS A 324 -9.86 18.51 -5.26
C HIS A 324 -11.22 18.99 -5.78
N VAL A 325 -12.13 19.35 -4.87
CA VAL A 325 -13.36 20.08 -5.20
C VAL A 325 -13.11 21.55 -4.92
N ASN A 326 -13.02 22.36 -5.98
CA ASN A 326 -12.61 23.75 -5.87
C ASN A 326 -13.75 24.64 -5.35
N SER A 327 -15.00 24.35 -5.71
CA SER A 327 -16.17 25.04 -5.13
C SER A 327 -17.48 24.26 -5.29
N THR A 328 -18.56 24.78 -4.68
CA THR A 328 -19.93 24.28 -4.79
C THR A 328 -20.77 25.03 -5.85
N ARG A 329 -20.14 25.78 -6.76
CA ARG A 329 -20.84 26.63 -7.74
C ARG A 329 -21.67 25.87 -8.79
N GLY A 330 -21.52 24.55 -8.91
CA GLY A 330 -22.38 23.71 -9.74
C GLY A 330 -22.08 23.74 -11.25
N ASN A 331 -20.80 23.88 -11.64
CA ASN A 331 -20.35 23.89 -13.04
C ASN A 331 -19.04 23.11 -13.22
N GLY A 332 -18.98 21.89 -12.69
CA GLY A 332 -17.80 21.03 -12.80
C GLY A 332 -16.53 21.59 -12.13
N ASP A 333 -16.66 22.38 -11.06
CA ASP A 333 -15.52 23.05 -10.41
C ASP A 333 -14.70 22.10 -9.53
N TYR A 334 -14.04 21.16 -10.20
CA TYR A 334 -13.15 20.17 -9.62
C TYR A 334 -11.81 20.16 -10.35
N THR A 335 -10.79 19.67 -9.65
CA THR A 335 -9.49 19.38 -10.24
C THR A 335 -9.33 17.88 -10.38
N ILE A 336 -9.01 17.42 -11.59
CA ILE A 336 -8.74 16.02 -11.91
C ILE A 336 -7.27 15.84 -12.32
N GLU A 337 -6.65 14.76 -11.89
CA GLU A 337 -5.32 14.36 -12.36
C GLU A 337 -5.40 13.18 -13.33
N GLU A 338 -4.36 12.94 -14.11
CA GLU A 338 -4.30 11.74 -14.92
C GLU A 338 -4.26 10.50 -14.00
N PRO A 339 -5.23 9.59 -14.10
CA PRO A 339 -5.28 8.42 -13.24
C PRO A 339 -4.07 7.51 -13.45
N GLN A 340 -3.51 7.00 -12.36
CA GLN A 340 -2.46 5.99 -12.39
C GLN A 340 -3.03 4.64 -12.00
N HIS A 341 -2.70 3.61 -12.79
CA HIS A 341 -3.10 2.25 -12.48
C HIS A 341 -2.27 1.69 -11.32
N TYR A 342 -2.93 0.88 -10.49
CA TYR A 342 -2.29 0.15 -9.41
C TYR A 342 -1.34 -0.92 -9.99
N PRO A 343 -0.15 -1.11 -9.41
CA PRO A 343 0.84 -2.07 -9.86
C PRO A 343 0.50 -3.53 -9.58
#